data_AF-A0A8J3DNT8-F1
#
_entry.id   AF-A0A8J3DNT8-F1
#
_cell.length_a   1.000
_cell.length_b   1.000
_cell.length_c   1.000
_cell.angle_alpha   90.00
_cell.angle_beta   90.00
_cell.angle_gamma   90.00
#
_symmetry.space_group_name_H-M   'P 1'
#
loop_
_entity.id
_entity.type
_entity.pdbx_description
1 polymer ?
#
loop_
_entity_poly.entity_id
_entity_poly.type
_entity_poly.pdbx_seq_one_letter_code
_entity_poly.pdbx_strand_id
1 'polypeptide(L)'
;MSRSNWKAELQLRDLDGHQKLELTCKECGHVRTVVVSDAMESMPGCQLYLDEIESRAKCKKRGCKGHVRLALLKSRDTSAFVGGLA
;
A
#
# COMPACT_ATOMS: atom_id res chain seq x y z
N MET A 1 -2.58 -9.25 -23.22
CA MET A 1 -3.42 -9.03 -22.02
C MET A 1 -2.86 -7.83 -21.27
N SER A 2 -3.34 -6.63 -21.59
CA SER A 2 -2.88 -5.40 -20.95
C SER A 2 -3.40 -5.39 -19.51
N ARG A 3 -2.55 -5.75 -18.54
CA ARG A 3 -2.84 -5.50 -17.13
C ARG A 3 -2.80 -3.98 -16.96
N SER A 4 -3.97 -3.34 -17.03
CA SER A 4 -4.14 -1.96 -16.57
C SER A 4 -3.69 -1.92 -15.12
N ASN A 5 -2.44 -1.52 -14.89
CA ASN A 5 -1.92 -1.36 -13.56
C ASN A 5 -2.47 -0.02 -13.07
N TRP A 6 -3.69 -0.03 -12.55
CA TRP A 6 -4.35 1.15 -11.98
C TRP A 6 -3.44 1.92 -11.00
N LYS A 7 -2.44 1.24 -10.42
CA LYS A 7 -1.41 1.87 -9.56
C LYS A 7 -0.46 2.80 -10.31
N ALA A 8 -0.22 2.55 -11.59
CA ALA A 8 0.59 3.39 -12.49
C ALA A 8 -0.23 4.55 -13.10
N GLU A 9 -1.56 4.52 -12.94
CA GLU A 9 -2.47 5.56 -13.43
C GLU A 9 -2.94 6.49 -12.31
N LEU A 10 -2.82 6.06 -11.05
CA LEU A 10 -3.34 6.77 -9.89
C LEU A 10 -2.18 7.32 -9.04
N GLN A 11 -2.20 8.62 -8.79
CA GLN A 11 -1.25 9.27 -7.89
C GLN A 11 -1.77 9.31 -6.46
N LEU A 12 -0.85 9.48 -5.50
CA LEU A 12 -1.21 9.62 -4.10
C LEU A 12 -2.19 10.79 -3.85
N ARG A 13 -2.04 11.90 -4.59
CA ARG A 13 -2.93 13.08 -4.52
C ARG A 13 -4.33 12.86 -5.08
N ASP A 14 -4.52 11.83 -5.91
CA ASP A 14 -5.83 11.51 -6.50
C ASP A 14 -6.70 10.70 -5.52
N LEU A 15 -6.11 10.27 -4.40
CA LEU A 15 -6.79 9.57 -3.31
C LEU A 15 -7.35 10.56 -2.28
N ASP A 16 -8.43 10.15 -1.60
CA ASP A 16 -8.94 10.91 -0.45
C ASP A 16 -7.95 10.83 0.71
N GLY A 17 -7.70 11.95 1.39
CA GLY A 17 -6.74 12.02 2.50
C GLY A 17 -7.01 11.02 3.63
N HIS A 18 -8.27 10.60 3.83
CA HIS A 18 -8.67 9.64 4.86
C HIS A 18 -8.60 8.19 4.40
N GLN A 19 -8.34 7.93 3.11
CA GLN A 19 -8.12 6.57 2.62
C GLN A 19 -6.87 5.97 3.24
N LYS A 20 -6.89 4.64 3.35
CA LYS A 20 -5.78 3.87 3.92
C LYS A 20 -5.11 3.04 2.84
N LEU A 21 -3.80 3.05 2.84
CA LEU A 21 -2.95 2.19 2.03
C LEU A 21 -2.42 1.06 2.90
N GLU A 22 -2.55 -0.16 2.43
CA GLU A 22 -1.97 -1.34 3.04
C GLU A 22 -0.70 -1.74 2.30
N LEU A 23 0.40 -1.89 3.04
CA LEU A 23 1.70 -2.32 2.56
C LEU A 23 2.01 -3.69 3.17
N THR A 24 1.98 -4.73 2.34
CA THR A 24 2.20 -6.11 2.78
C THR A 24 3.52 -6.64 2.25
N CYS A 25 4.44 -7.00 3.15
CA CYS A 25 5.73 -7.56 2.75
C CYS A 25 5.56 -8.94 2.13
N LYS A 26 6.15 -9.15 0.94
CA LYS A 26 6.11 -10.43 0.22
C LYS A 26 7.07 -11.47 0.81
N GLU A 27 8.03 -11.06 1.62
CA GLU A 27 9.01 -11.97 2.23
C GLU A 27 8.62 -12.43 3.64
N CYS A 28 8.21 -11.49 4.51
CA CYS A 28 7.92 -11.81 5.92
C CYS A 28 6.44 -11.70 6.31
N GLY A 29 5.57 -11.33 5.36
CA GLY A 29 4.13 -11.17 5.60
C GLY A 29 3.75 -9.98 6.49
N HIS A 30 4.71 -9.14 6.90
CA HIS A 30 4.41 -7.98 7.73
C HIS A 30 3.54 -6.97 6.97
N VAL A 31 2.39 -6.64 7.56
CA VAL A 31 1.42 -5.68 7.04
C VAL A 31 1.56 -4.37 7.80
N ARG A 32 1.60 -3.25 7.07
CA ARG A 32 1.56 -1.90 7.61
C ARG A 32 0.49 -1.10 6.90
N THR A 33 -0.37 -0.45 7.67
CA THR A 33 -1.35 0.51 7.14
C THR A 33 -0.81 1.93 7.25
N VAL A 34 -1.05 2.75 6.24
CA VAL A 34 -0.67 4.17 6.18
C VAL A 34 -1.87 4.98 5.71
N VAL A 35 -2.16 6.10 6.36
CA VAL A 35 -3.21 7.04 5.91
C VAL A 35 -2.63 7.91 4.79
N VAL A 36 -3.42 8.22 3.77
CA VAL A 36 -2.96 9.01 2.62
C VAL A 36 -2.46 10.39 3.06
N SER A 37 -3.15 11.07 3.98
CA SER A 37 -2.69 12.34 4.56
C SER A 37 -1.28 12.23 5.16
N ASP A 38 -1.04 11.23 6.00
CA ASP A 38 0.25 11.02 6.65
C ASP A 38 1.34 10.65 5.63
N ALA A 39 0.97 9.92 4.57
CA ALA A 39 1.87 9.58 3.49
C ALA A 39 2.26 10.81 2.66
N MET A 40 1.33 11.73 2.43
CA MET A 40 1.56 13.01 1.74
C MET A 40 2.43 13.96 2.57
N GLU A 41 2.31 13.94 3.91
CA GLU A 41 3.15 14.75 4.80
C GLU A 41 4.55 14.16 5.01
N SER A 42 4.65 12.84 5.18
CA SER A 42 5.93 12.17 5.44
C SER A 42 6.78 11.94 4.19
N MET A 43 6.19 11.99 3.00
CA MET A 43 6.92 11.84 1.74
C MET A 43 6.76 13.13 0.93
N PRO A 44 7.83 13.66 0.30
CA PRO A 44 7.69 14.68 -0.75
C PRO A 44 7.00 14.13 -2.03
N GLY A 45 6.23 13.04 -1.89
CA GLY A 45 5.75 12.15 -2.92
C GLY A 45 4.29 12.34 -3.29
N CYS A 46 3.68 13.51 -3.03
CA CYS A 46 2.32 13.82 -3.48
C CYS A 46 2.15 13.65 -5.01
N GLN A 47 3.24 13.72 -5.77
CA GLN A 47 3.28 13.53 -7.23
C GLN A 47 3.64 12.10 -7.66
N LEU A 48 3.91 11.19 -6.72
CA LEU A 48 4.27 9.82 -7.04
C LEU A 48 3.02 8.98 -7.33
N TYR A 49 3.17 8.11 -8.32
CA TYR A 49 2.19 7.07 -8.61
C TYR A 49 2.26 5.96 -7.56
N LEU A 50 1.15 5.23 -7.36
CA LEU A 50 1.08 4.17 -6.36
C LEU A 50 2.05 3.01 -6.66
N ASP A 51 2.40 2.76 -7.93
CA ASP A 51 3.40 1.77 -8.32
C ASP A 51 4.84 2.21 -7.99
N GLU A 52 5.14 3.50 -8.16
CA GLU A 52 6.39 4.10 -7.69
C GLU A 52 6.51 4.01 -6.16
N ILE A 53 5.42 4.24 -5.44
CA ILE A 53 5.39 4.08 -3.98
C ILE A 53 5.64 2.62 -3.60
N GLU A 54 4.97 1.67 -4.26
CA GLU A 54 5.18 0.22 -4.01
C GLU A 54 6.62 -0.21 -4.30
N SER A 55 7.21 0.25 -5.40
CA SER A 55 8.58 -0.11 -5.80
C SER A 55 9.65 0.49 -4.88
N ARG A 56 9.43 1.71 -4.37
CA ARG A 56 10.34 2.37 -3.42
C ARG A 56 10.16 1.87 -2.00
N ALA A 57 8.96 1.43 -1.63
CA ALA A 57 8.66 0.96 -0.30
C ALA A 57 9.34 -0.39 -0.01
N LYS A 58 9.91 -0.48 1.20
CA LYS A 58 10.51 -1.70 1.75
C LYS A 58 9.86 -2.05 3.07
N CYS A 59 9.96 -3.31 3.46
CA CYS A 59 9.50 -3.73 4.77
C CYS A 59 10.17 -2.89 5.88
N LYS A 60 9.37 -2.42 6.85
CA LYS A 60 9.88 -1.71 8.04
C LYS A 60 10.13 -2.64 9.24
N LYS A 61 9.83 -3.94 9.13
CA LYS A 61 10.11 -4.91 10.19
C LYS A 61 11.63 -5.02 10.38
N ARG A 62 12.11 -4.91 11.63
CA ARG A 62 13.55 -5.00 11.95
C ARG A 62 14.14 -6.29 11.37
N GLY A 63 15.15 -6.15 10.52
CA GLY A 63 15.83 -7.27 9.85
C GLY A 63 15.23 -7.70 8.51
N CYS A 64 14.02 -7.25 8.14
CA CYS A 64 13.46 -7.49 6.80
C CYS A 64 13.59 -6.23 5.95
N LYS A 65 14.09 -6.38 4.71
CA LYS A 65 14.18 -5.30 3.71
C LYS A 65 13.46 -5.68 2.41
N GLY A 66 12.60 -6.71 2.49
CA GLY A 66 11.91 -7.26 1.35
C GLY A 66 10.94 -6.30 0.70
N HIS A 67 10.63 -6.59 -0.56
CA HIS A 67 9.65 -5.84 -1.32
C HIS A 67 8.27 -5.97 -0.70
N VAL A 68 7.50 -4.89 -0.78
CA VAL A 68 6.11 -4.85 -0.32
C VAL A 68 5.16 -4.83 -1.51
N ARG A 69 3.92 -5.20 -1.24
CA ARG A 69 2.78 -5.02 -2.14
C ARG A 69 1.91 -3.92 -1.57
N LEU A 70 1.54 -2.95 -2.39
CA LEU A 70 0.59 -1.91 -2.01
C LEU A 70 -0.83 -2.31 -2.44
N ALA A 71 -1.78 -2.11 -1.55
CA ALA A 71 -3.21 -2.22 -1.79
C ALA A 71 -3.94 -0.99 -1.21
N LEU A 72 -4.95 -0.51 -1.93
CA LEU A 72 -5.85 0.54 -1.43
C LEU A 72 -6.95 -0.13 -0.61
N LEU A 73 -7.05 0.23 0.67
CA LEU A 73 -8.17 -0.19 1.51
C LEU A 73 -9.36 0.71 1.19
N LYS A 74 -10.39 0.14 0.55
CA LYS A 74 -11.69 0.80 0.47
C LYS A 74 -12.30 0.80 1.87
N SER A 75 -12.76 1.98 2.31
CA SER A 75 -13.59 2.14 3.50
C SER A 75 -14.97 1.49 3.26
N ARG A 76 -15.00 0.17 3.24
CA ARG A 76 -16.20 -0.64 3.44
C ARG A 76 -15.89 -1.56 4.61
N ASP A 77 -16.72 -1.45 5.62
CA ASP A 77 -16.75 -2.28 6.82
C ASP A 77 -16.33 -3.72 6.53
N THR A 78 -15.29 -4.14 7.26
CA THR A 78 -14.95 -5.54 7.59
C THR A 78 -15.51 -6.65 6.68
N SER A 79 -14.61 -7.34 5.99
CA SER A 79 -14.73 -8.81 5.91
C SER A 79 -13.38 -9.40 6.27
N ALA A 80 -13.18 -9.56 7.58
CA ALA A 80 -12.22 -10.50 8.12
C ALA A 80 -12.63 -11.90 7.64
N PHE A 81 -11.83 -12.51 6.76
CA PHE A 81 -11.83 -13.95 6.61
C PHE A 81 -10.41 -14.41 6.27
N VAL A 82 -9.63 -14.66 7.32
CA VAL A 82 -8.49 -15.58 7.24
C VAL A 82 -9.10 -16.95 7.46
N GLY A 83 -9.48 -17.61 6.37
CA GLY A 83 -9.80 -19.04 6.40
C GLY A 83 -8.52 -19.78 6.76
N GLY A 84 -8.42 -20.17 8.03
CA GLY A 84 -7.36 -21.02 8.52
C GLY A 84 -7.30 -22.30 7.70
N LEU A 85 -6.07 -22.71 7.39
CA LEU A 85 -5.74 -24.05 6.98
C LEU A 85 -6.40 -25.05 7.95
N ALA A 86 -7.26 -25.92 7.43
CA ALA A 86 -7.65 -27.19 8.03
C ALA A 86 -7.85 -28.21 6.90
#